data_AF-A0AAE4VGU1-F1
#
_entry.id   AF-A0AAE4VGU1-F1
#
_cell.length_a   1.000
_cell.length_b   1.000
_cell.length_c   1.000
_cell.angle_alpha   90.00
_cell.angle_beta   90.00
_cell.angle_gamma   90.00
#
_symmetry.space_group_name_H-M   'P 1'
#
loop_
_entity.id
_entity.type
_entity.pdbx_description
1 polymer ?
#
loop_
_entity_poly.entity_id
_entity_poly.type
_entity_poly.pdbx_seq_one_letter_code
_entity_poly.pdbx_strand_id
1 'polypeptide(L)'
;MELRRTRRGWVEPSPSHCDACGAPLGPMRVLVGTAQCAGCETSHRTHTCTACWFTIYTPQLTDRCDLRALDNRRVNPGDRGRRAMLANPSEEA
;
A
#
# COMPACT_ATOMS: atom_id res chain seq x y z
N MET A 1 11.33 -8.01 1.11
CA MET A 1 10.98 -7.08 2.20
C MET A 1 12.04 -7.17 3.28
N GLU A 2 12.64 -6.06 3.70
CA GLU A 2 13.72 -6.06 4.69
C GLU A 2 13.15 -5.77 6.08
N LEU A 3 13.32 -6.72 7.01
CA LEU A 3 12.84 -6.58 8.39
C LEU A 3 13.93 -5.94 9.27
N ARG A 4 13.52 -5.08 10.18
CA ARG A 4 14.41 -4.46 11.17
C ARG A 4 14.31 -5.18 12.51
N ARG A 5 15.46 -5.47 13.13
CA ARG A 5 15.50 -6.09 14.46
C ARG A 5 15.24 -5.03 15.54
N THR A 6 14.35 -5.33 16.46
CA THR A 6 14.06 -4.52 17.65
C THR A 6 14.24 -5.37 18.92
N ARG A 7 14.19 -4.74 20.10
CA ARG A 7 14.15 -5.46 21.39
C ARG A 7 12.94 -6.40 21.53
N ARG A 8 11.86 -6.17 20.76
CA ARG A 8 10.61 -6.95 20.80
C ARG A 8 10.48 -7.96 19.66
N GLY A 9 11.53 -8.15 18.86
CA GLY A 9 11.52 -9.02 17.68
C GLY A 9 11.69 -8.26 16.39
N TRP A 10 11.29 -8.87 15.28
CA TRP A 10 11.41 -8.31 13.94
C TRP A 10 10.19 -7.46 13.61
N VAL A 11 10.44 -6.25 13.10
CA VAL A 11 9.39 -5.34 12.63
C VAL A 11 9.63 -4.98 11.19
N GLU A 12 8.55 -4.84 10.46
CA GLU A 12 8.59 -4.28 9.13
C GLU A 12 8.68 -2.75 9.20
N PRO A 13 9.53 -2.10 8.39
CA PRO A 13 9.53 -0.64 8.29
C PRO A 13 8.18 -0.14 7.78
N SER A 14 7.64 0.89 8.42
CA SER A 14 6.42 1.59 7.99
C SER A 14 6.69 3.10 7.85
N PRO A 15 6.14 3.75 6.82
CA PRO A 15 6.24 5.20 6.67
C PRO A 15 5.39 5.90 7.74
N SER A 16 5.91 7.00 8.29
CA SER A 16 5.19 7.82 9.29
C SER A 16 4.30 8.89 8.66
N HIS A 17 4.52 9.21 7.37
CA HIS A 17 3.80 10.25 6.64
C HIS A 17 3.50 9.80 5.21
N CYS A 18 2.45 10.37 4.63
CA CYS A 18 2.09 10.14 3.24
C CYS A 18 3.03 10.91 2.30
N ASP A 19 3.66 10.22 1.35
CA ASP A 19 4.56 10.85 0.36
C ASP A 19 3.85 11.87 -0.54
N ALA A 20 2.52 11.76 -0.73
CA ALA A 20 1.77 12.63 -1.64
C ALA A 20 1.19 13.88 -0.96
N CYS A 21 0.58 13.76 0.23
CA CYS A 21 -0.08 14.88 0.90
C CYS A 21 0.58 15.30 2.22
N GLY A 22 1.61 14.58 2.69
CA GLY A 22 2.28 14.84 3.96
C GLY A 22 1.48 14.50 5.21
N ALA A 23 0.25 13.99 5.08
CA ALA A 23 -0.57 13.63 6.25
C ALA A 23 0.09 12.52 7.09
N PRO A 24 -0.01 12.58 8.43
CA PRO A 24 0.56 11.55 9.30
C PRO A 24 -0.15 10.21 9.10
N LEU A 25 0.63 9.16 8.91
CA LEU A 25 0.15 7.78 8.83
C LEU A 25 0.19 7.16 10.24
N GLY A 26 -0.89 6.51 10.63
CA GLY A 26 -1.05 5.96 11.97
C GLY A 26 -2.40 5.26 12.16
N PRO A 27 -2.76 4.91 13.41
CA PRO A 27 -4.02 4.23 13.70
C PRO A 27 -5.21 4.94 13.04
N MET A 28 -6.06 4.16 12.35
CA MET A 28 -7.24 4.65 11.62
C MET A 28 -6.97 5.65 10.47
N ARG A 29 -5.70 5.93 10.14
CA ARG A 29 -5.30 6.87 9.08
C ARG A 29 -4.58 6.23 7.90
N VAL A 30 -4.31 4.92 8.00
CA VAL A 30 -3.65 4.14 6.96
C VAL A 30 -4.30 2.76 6.85
N LEU A 31 -4.58 2.34 5.63
CA LEU A 31 -4.92 0.95 5.33
C LEU A 31 -3.63 0.21 4.97
N VAL A 32 -3.32 -0.81 5.76
CA VAL A 32 -2.15 -1.65 5.54
C VAL A 32 -2.58 -2.91 4.79
N GLY A 33 -1.89 -3.22 3.70
CA GLY A 33 -2.21 -4.37 2.85
C GLY A 33 -0.95 -4.98 2.25
N THR A 34 -1.16 -6.02 1.44
CA THR A 34 -0.08 -6.69 0.70
C THR A 34 -0.49 -6.84 -0.76
N ALA A 35 0.40 -6.46 -1.67
CA ALA A 35 0.26 -6.67 -3.09
C ALA A 35 1.17 -7.80 -3.55
N GLN A 36 0.57 -8.84 -4.14
CA GLN A 36 1.33 -9.90 -4.80
C GLN A 36 1.98 -9.35 -6.08
N CYS A 37 3.22 -9.78 -6.33
CA CYS A 37 3.98 -9.40 -7.49
C CYS A 37 4.70 -10.64 -8.03
N ALA A 38 4.45 -10.99 -9.29
CA ALA A 38 5.12 -12.11 -9.95
C ALA A 38 6.53 -11.73 -10.44
N GLY A 39 6.77 -10.44 -10.68
CA GLY A 39 8.07 -9.93 -11.14
C GLY A 39 9.09 -9.69 -10.01
N CYS A 40 8.65 -9.73 -8.75
CA CYS A 40 9.53 -9.65 -7.59
C CYS A 40 9.58 -11.01 -6.89
N GLU A 41 10.72 -11.34 -6.30
CA GLU A 41 10.87 -12.54 -5.44
C GLU A 41 10.11 -12.42 -4.10
N THR A 42 9.36 -11.32 -3.91
CA THR A 42 8.68 -10.96 -2.67
C THR A 42 7.40 -10.19 -2.97
N SER A 43 6.53 -10.04 -1.97
CA SER A 43 5.34 -9.18 -2.05
C SER A 43 5.68 -7.74 -1.66
N HIS A 44 4.87 -6.79 -2.11
CA HIS A 44 4.95 -5.40 -1.65
C HIS A 44 3.98 -5.20 -0.50
N ARG A 45 4.44 -4.60 0.59
CA ARG A 45 3.52 -4.01 1.56
C ARG A 45 2.95 -2.72 1.01
N THR A 46 1.68 -2.49 1.26
CA THR A 46 0.98 -1.27 0.86
C THR A 46 0.54 -0.48 2.08
N HIS A 47 0.75 0.83 2.03
CA HIS A 47 0.24 1.79 3.01
C HIS A 47 -0.60 2.82 2.25
N THR A 48 -1.93 2.67 2.29
CA THR A 48 -2.86 3.59 1.64
C THR A 48 -3.31 4.66 2.61
N CYS A 49 -2.99 5.91 2.32
CA CYS A 49 -3.42 7.06 3.12
C CYS A 49 -4.93 7.23 3.00
N THR A 50 -5.65 7.32 4.12
CA THR A 50 -7.11 7.53 4.08
C THR A 50 -7.49 8.98 3.77
N ALA A 51 -6.56 9.93 3.84
CA ALA A 51 -6.82 11.34 3.54
C ALA A 51 -6.81 11.66 2.05
N CYS A 52 -5.88 11.07 1.28
CA CYS A 52 -5.73 11.34 -0.16
C CYS A 52 -5.77 10.08 -1.05
N TRP A 53 -5.90 8.89 -0.45
CA TRP A 53 -5.95 7.60 -1.13
C TRP A 53 -4.69 7.21 -1.93
N PHE A 54 -3.61 7.97 -1.78
CA PHE A 54 -2.31 7.58 -2.30
C PHE A 54 -1.78 6.33 -1.58
N THR A 55 -1.22 5.40 -2.35
CA THR A 55 -0.70 4.13 -1.83
C THR A 55 0.81 4.07 -1.98
N ILE A 56 1.51 3.96 -0.86
CA ILE A 56 2.96 3.74 -0.82
C ILE A 56 3.21 2.22 -0.87
N TYR A 57 4.13 1.80 -1.73
CA TYR A 57 4.56 0.40 -1.86
C TYR A 57 5.95 0.21 -1.24
N THR A 58 6.15 -0.87 -0.48
CA THR A 58 7.44 -1.23 0.12
C THR A 58 7.78 -2.71 -0.17
N PRO A 59 8.84 -3.00 -0.94
CA PRO A 59 9.72 -2.06 -1.66
C PRO A 59 8.94 -1.23 -2.70
N GLN A 60 9.52 -0.12 -3.15
CA GLN A 60 8.88 0.71 -4.19
C GLN A 60 8.69 -0.09 -5.48
N LEU A 61 7.64 0.26 -6.23
CA LEU A 61 7.39 -0.36 -7.53
C LEU A 61 8.47 0.06 -8.52
N THR A 62 8.84 -0.87 -9.40
CA THR A 62 9.75 -0.64 -10.53
C THR A 62 9.06 -1.11 -11.81
N ASP A 63 9.68 -0.82 -12.96
CA ASP A 63 9.28 -1.33 -14.27
C ASP A 63 9.23 -2.87 -14.36
N ARG A 64 9.99 -3.56 -13.50
CA ARG A 64 9.98 -5.03 -13.39
C ARG A 64 8.79 -5.59 -12.61
N CYS A 65 7.99 -4.75 -11.95
CA CYS A 65 6.89 -5.23 -11.12
C CYS A 65 5.70 -5.72 -11.97
N ASP A 66 5.22 -6.92 -11.68
CA ASP A 66 4.02 -7.50 -12.26
C ASP A 66 2.99 -7.80 -11.17
N LEU A 67 2.21 -6.78 -10.80
CA LEU A 67 1.25 -6.89 -9.71
C LEU A 67 0.08 -7.80 -10.09
N ARG A 68 -0.23 -8.75 -9.20
CA ARG A 68 -1.31 -9.71 -9.37
C ARG A 68 -2.33 -9.59 -8.24
N ALA A 69 -3.60 -9.82 -8.59
CA ALA A 69 -4.63 -10.18 -7.62
C ALA A 69 -4.41 -11.63 -7.16
N LEU A 70 -5.05 -12.03 -6.05
CA LEU A 70 -4.92 -13.38 -5.50
C LEU A 70 -5.35 -14.48 -6.50
N ASP A 71 -6.18 -14.12 -7.48
CA ASP A 71 -6.64 -14.98 -8.58
C ASP A 71 -5.77 -14.86 -9.85
N ASN A 72 -4.54 -14.35 -9.72
CA ASN A 72 -3.54 -14.17 -10.80
C ASN A 72 -3.88 -13.18 -11.91
N ARG A 73 -5.01 -12.48 -11.86
CA ARG A 73 -5.28 -11.38 -12.80
C ARG A 73 -4.28 -10.24 -12.60
N ARG A 74 -3.83 -9.62 -13.69
CA ARG A 74 -2.96 -8.42 -13.63
C ARG A 74 -3.72 -7.25 -13.00
N VAL A 75 -3.04 -6.48 -12.18
CA VAL A 75 -3.57 -5.28 -11.52
C VAL A 75 -2.67 -4.10 -11.88
N ASN A 76 -3.24 -3.02 -12.41
CA ASN A 76 -2.46 -1.81 -12.61
C ASN A 76 -2.35 -1.03 -11.28
N PRO A 77 -1.17 -0.50 -10.93
CA PRO A 77 -0.99 0.26 -9.69
C PRO A 77 -1.94 1.45 -9.54
N GLY A 78 -2.26 2.13 -10.66
CA GLY A 78 -3.18 3.26 -10.70
C GLY A 78 -4.64 2.93 -10.40
N ASP A 79 -5.04 1.66 -10.56
CA ASP A 79 -6.43 1.23 -10.35
C ASP A 79 -6.78 1.10 -8.86
N ARG A 80 -5.79 0.89 -7.98
CA ARG A 80 -6.03 0.69 -6.54
C ARG A 80 -6.38 1.99 -5.80
N GLY A 81 -5.75 3.11 -6.13
CA GLY A 81 -6.08 4.41 -5.54
C GLY A 81 -7.48 4.90 -5.96
N ARG A 82 -7.84 4.67 -7.24
CA ARG A 82 -9.12 5.12 -7.81
C ARG A 82 -10.32 4.34 -7.29
N ARG A 83 -10.19 3.01 -7.07
CA ARG A 83 -11.29 2.19 -6.53
C ARG A 83 -11.60 2.46 -5.06
N ALA A 84 -10.60 2.82 -4.25
CA ALA A 84 -10.81 3.16 -2.85
C ALA A 84 -11.64 4.45 -2.68
N MET A 85 -11.45 5.44 -3.58
CA MET A 85 -12.33 6.62 -3.65
C MET A 85 -13.77 6.27 -4.05
N LEU A 86 -13.96 5.34 -5.00
CA LEU A 86 -15.30 4.95 -5.49
C LEU A 86 -16.09 4.05 -4.53
N ALA A 87 -15.42 3.45 -3.53
CA ALA A 87 -16.07 2.61 -2.51
C ALA A 87 -16.54 3.41 -1.28
N ASN A 88 -16.50 4.74 -1.32
CA ASN A 88 -16.98 5.62 -0.25
C ASN A 88 -18.31 6.30 -0.69
N PRO A 89 -19.47 5.63 -0.58
CA PRO A 89 -20.76 6.27 -0.79
C PRO A 89 -21.08 7.08 0.46
N SER A 90 -20.59 8.31 0.51
CA SER A 90 -20.99 9.27 1.54
C SER A 90 -21.22 10.64 0.91
N GLU A 91 -22.14 10.69 -0.05
CA GLU A 91 -22.84 11.92 -0.49
C GLU A 91 -24.28 11.55 -0.87
N GLU A 92 -25.11 11.26 0.12
CA GLU A 92 -26.54 11.57 0.12
C GLU A 92 -26.90 12.08 1.51
N ALA A 93 -26.89 13.41 1.66
CA ALA A 93 -27.56 14.17 2.72
C ALA A 93 -27.87 15.57 2.18
#